data_AF-A0A1Z5KPC6-F1
#
_entry.id   AF-A0A1Z5KPC6-F1
#
_cell.length_a   1.000
_cell.length_b   1.000
_cell.length_c   1.000
_cell.angle_alpha   90.00
_cell.angle_beta   90.00
_cell.angle_gamma   90.00
#
_symmetry.space_group_name_H-M   'P 1'
#
loop_
_entity.id
_entity.type
_entity.pdbx_description
1 polymer ?
#
loop_
_entity_poly.entity_id
_entity_poly.type
_entity_poly.pdbx_seq_one_letter_code
_entity_poly.pdbx_strand_id
1 'polypeptide(L)'
;MNSLSLRTTLLLFIGAVSAQQKCFETTPELRDAVDAYLTNSTRGTTVAQTYGWPIGSWCVRDIADFSYLFDVKRNPANINFNEDLTGWVTTCARDMRYMFAGAEKFNGDVSKFQTGRVLNMEGMFEDAKAFNGDVSNWDVFNVQDFERMFSGAASFAGDLSEWDMRCAEDISYMFYDAVSFNSDISAWTVTKVKDFRFAFDDAKVFAQNLCPWTDKIRVNLTAADLTAMFTGTSCPVNDELGPVINNDELGQPLTTLCYDCRDLEG
;
A
#
# COMPACT_ATOMS: atom_id res chain seq x y z
N MET A 1 -5.51 -76.37 19.68
CA MET A 1 -6.12 -75.05 19.96
C MET A 1 -5.00 -74.02 19.98
N ASN A 2 -5.05 -73.13 18.99
CA ASN A 2 -4.39 -71.84 18.82
C ASN A 2 -2.86 -71.71 18.94
N SER A 3 -2.28 -71.57 17.75
CA SER A 3 -1.03 -70.91 17.43
C SER A 3 -1.13 -69.37 17.48
N LEU A 4 0.02 -68.73 17.23
CA LEU A 4 0.31 -67.30 17.06
C LEU A 4 0.59 -66.54 18.37
N SER A 5 1.57 -65.66 18.45
CA SER A 5 2.64 -65.21 17.54
C SER A 5 3.41 -64.15 18.32
N LEU A 6 4.75 -64.20 18.31
CA LEU A 6 5.58 -63.06 18.75
C LEU A 6 5.22 -61.84 17.90
N ARG A 7 4.56 -60.85 18.50
CA ARG A 7 4.46 -59.53 17.87
C ARG A 7 5.69 -58.71 18.23
N THR A 8 6.66 -58.74 17.32
CA THR A 8 7.71 -57.75 17.19
C THR A 8 7.07 -56.37 17.01
N THR A 9 7.20 -55.49 17.99
CA THR A 9 6.84 -54.08 17.83
C THR A 9 7.84 -53.44 16.88
N LEU A 10 7.46 -53.35 15.60
CA LEU A 10 8.13 -52.51 14.61
C LEU A 10 7.80 -51.05 14.94
N LEU A 11 8.69 -50.39 15.67
CA LEU A 11 8.72 -48.93 15.75
C LEU A 11 9.07 -48.40 14.35
N LEU A 12 8.04 -48.05 13.58
CA LEU A 12 8.19 -47.19 12.41
C LEU A 12 8.64 -45.82 12.91
N PHE A 13 9.96 -45.60 12.92
CA PHE A 13 10.53 -44.27 12.84
C PHE A 13 10.14 -43.67 11.48
N ILE A 14 8.95 -43.07 11.40
CA ILE A 14 8.75 -42.01 10.42
C ILE A 14 9.33 -40.76 11.06
N GLY A 15 10.65 -40.63 10.94
CA GLY A 15 11.28 -39.33 11.06
C GLY A 15 10.71 -38.46 9.96
N ALA A 16 9.67 -37.71 10.26
CA ALA A 16 9.40 -36.47 9.55
C ALA A 16 10.57 -35.54 9.91
N VAL A 17 11.67 -35.69 9.19
CA VAL A 17 12.59 -34.59 8.97
C VAL A 17 11.68 -33.51 8.38
N SER A 18 11.37 -32.49 9.17
CA SER A 18 10.79 -31.25 8.65
C SER A 18 11.70 -30.83 7.50
N ALA A 19 11.27 -31.10 6.27
CA ALA A 19 11.91 -30.51 5.12
C ALA A 19 11.76 -29.02 5.35
N GLN A 20 12.88 -28.35 5.63
CA GLN A 20 12.88 -26.93 5.88
C GLN A 20 12.30 -26.27 4.64
N GLN A 21 11.12 -25.67 4.81
CA GLN A 21 10.35 -25.05 3.74
C GLN A 21 11.26 -24.05 3.02
N LYS A 22 11.37 -24.19 1.70
CA LYS A 22 12.32 -23.41 0.92
C LYS A 22 11.94 -21.93 0.99
N CYS A 23 12.90 -21.08 1.30
CA CYS A 23 12.74 -19.64 1.19
C CYS A 23 12.94 -19.22 -0.26
N PHE A 24 12.17 -18.23 -0.70
CA PHE A 24 12.39 -17.58 -1.99
C PHE A 24 13.66 -16.75 -1.93
N GLU A 25 14.50 -16.88 -2.95
CA GLU A 25 15.77 -16.14 -3.06
C GLU A 25 15.68 -15.01 -4.07
N THR A 26 14.72 -15.07 -5.00
CA THR A 26 14.57 -14.06 -6.06
C THR A 26 13.10 -13.71 -6.32
N THR A 27 12.86 -12.47 -6.76
CA THR A 27 11.52 -12.00 -7.14
C THR A 27 10.90 -12.79 -8.29
N PRO A 28 11.63 -13.16 -9.37
CA PRO A 28 11.06 -14.01 -10.43
C PRO A 28 10.57 -15.37 -9.91
N GLU A 29 11.34 -16.02 -9.03
CA GLU A 29 10.95 -17.29 -8.41
C GLU A 29 9.65 -17.17 -7.60
N LEU A 30 9.52 -16.09 -6.82
CA LEU A 30 8.30 -15.79 -6.06
C LEU A 30 7.11 -15.53 -7.00
N ARG A 31 7.30 -14.73 -8.05
CA ARG A 31 6.25 -14.43 -9.05
C ARG A 31 5.76 -15.70 -9.75
N ASP A 32 6.66 -16.57 -10.21
CA ASP A 32 6.30 -17.83 -10.87
C ASP A 32 5.51 -18.76 -9.93
N ALA A 33 5.90 -18.81 -8.65
CA ALA A 33 5.19 -19.58 -7.65
C ALA A 33 3.78 -19.02 -7.37
N VAL A 34 3.64 -17.70 -7.27
CA VAL A 34 2.33 -17.03 -7.14
C VAL A 34 1.43 -17.38 -8.33
N ASP A 35 1.93 -17.26 -9.56
CA ASP A 35 1.13 -17.55 -10.76
C ASP A 35 0.66 -19.00 -10.82
N ALA A 36 1.53 -19.93 -10.44
CA ALA A 36 1.20 -21.34 -10.34
C ALA A 36 0.20 -21.63 -9.21
N TYR A 37 0.31 -20.96 -8.06
CA TYR A 37 -0.65 -21.05 -6.95
C TYR A 37 -2.05 -20.58 -7.37
N LEU A 38 -2.14 -19.45 -8.06
CA LEU A 38 -3.41 -18.88 -8.54
C LEU A 38 -4.08 -19.76 -9.59
N THR A 39 -3.30 -20.51 -10.37
CA THR A 39 -3.81 -21.44 -11.38
C THR A 39 -4.40 -22.70 -10.75
N ASN A 40 -3.77 -23.23 -9.69
CA ASN A 40 -4.25 -24.40 -8.96
C ASN A 40 -3.87 -24.34 -7.48
N SER A 41 -4.82 -23.84 -6.69
CA SER A 41 -4.68 -23.66 -5.26
C SER A 41 -5.06 -24.97 -4.53
N THR A 42 -4.15 -25.97 -4.52
CA THR A 42 -4.32 -27.20 -3.72
C THR A 42 -3.03 -27.64 -3.02
N ARG A 43 -3.15 -28.29 -1.85
CA ARG A 43 -2.01 -28.81 -1.05
C ARG A 43 -1.12 -29.83 -1.78
N GLY A 44 -1.63 -30.45 -2.84
CA GLY A 44 -0.91 -31.50 -3.57
C GLY A 44 0.01 -30.99 -4.69
N THR A 45 0.02 -29.68 -4.98
CA THR A 45 0.84 -29.13 -6.05
C THR A 45 2.32 -29.09 -5.68
N THR A 46 3.19 -29.06 -6.70
CA THR A 46 4.63 -28.89 -6.51
C THR A 46 4.95 -27.60 -5.77
N VAL A 47 4.23 -26.50 -6.05
CA VAL A 47 4.39 -25.21 -5.34
C VAL A 47 4.08 -25.37 -3.85
N ALA A 48 2.93 -25.97 -3.53
CA ALA A 48 2.52 -26.20 -2.14
C ALA A 48 3.51 -27.09 -1.38
N GLN A 49 4.06 -28.11 -2.03
CA GLN A 49 5.06 -29.01 -1.44
C GLN A 49 6.44 -28.37 -1.29
N THR A 50 6.80 -27.41 -2.17
CA THR A 50 8.11 -26.76 -2.17
C THR A 50 8.17 -25.58 -1.21
N TYR A 51 7.16 -24.70 -1.28
CA TYR A 51 7.14 -23.41 -0.59
C TYR A 51 6.10 -23.33 0.52
N GLY A 52 5.27 -24.37 0.69
CA GLY A 52 4.23 -24.47 1.73
C GLY A 52 2.82 -24.12 1.29
N TRP A 53 1.88 -24.34 2.20
CA TRP A 53 0.45 -24.10 2.00
C TRP A 53 -0.26 -23.66 3.29
N PRO A 54 -1.14 -22.64 3.25
CA PRO A 54 -1.46 -21.79 2.10
C PRO A 54 -0.32 -20.80 1.78
N ILE A 55 -0.52 -19.91 0.81
CA ILE A 55 0.47 -18.90 0.40
C ILE A 55 1.01 -18.05 1.57
N GLY A 56 0.19 -17.79 2.60
CA GLY A 56 0.63 -17.09 3.82
C GLY A 56 1.72 -17.79 4.62
N SER A 57 1.97 -19.09 4.39
CA SER A 57 3.05 -19.84 5.03
C SER A 57 4.41 -19.65 4.36
N TRP A 58 4.46 -19.02 3.18
CA TRP A 58 5.67 -18.95 2.37
C TRP A 58 6.78 -18.11 3.03
N CYS A 59 8.02 -18.60 2.92
CA CYS A 59 9.19 -17.87 3.42
C CYS A 59 9.69 -16.87 2.38
N VAL A 60 9.38 -15.58 2.59
CA VAL A 60 9.75 -14.46 1.68
C VAL A 60 10.78 -13.49 2.28
N ARG A 61 11.40 -13.86 3.41
CA ARG A 61 12.27 -12.97 4.23
C ARG A 61 13.51 -12.43 3.52
N ASP A 62 13.94 -13.08 2.44
CA ASP A 62 15.14 -12.71 1.68
C ASP A 62 14.79 -11.91 0.41
N ILE A 63 13.49 -11.70 0.14
CA ILE A 63 13.01 -10.93 -1.02
C ILE A 63 13.04 -9.43 -0.71
N ALA A 64 13.67 -8.67 -1.61
CA ALA A 64 13.74 -7.22 -1.53
C ALA A 64 12.75 -6.50 -2.45
N ASP A 65 12.37 -7.13 -3.55
CA ASP A 65 11.47 -6.56 -4.55
C ASP A 65 10.17 -7.39 -4.59
N PHE A 66 9.08 -6.80 -4.11
CA PHE A 66 7.72 -7.34 -4.15
C PHE A 66 6.88 -6.67 -5.25
N SER A 67 7.50 -5.88 -6.11
CA SER A 67 6.78 -5.11 -7.12
C SER A 67 5.92 -6.00 -8.01
N TYR A 68 4.73 -5.51 -8.36
CA TYR A 68 3.79 -6.16 -9.28
C TYR A 68 3.37 -7.60 -8.91
N LEU A 69 3.61 -8.06 -7.67
CA LEU A 69 3.46 -9.48 -7.33
C LEU A 69 2.03 -9.99 -7.54
N PHE A 70 1.05 -9.21 -7.12
CA PHE A 70 -0.39 -9.45 -7.30
C PHE A 70 -1.04 -8.41 -8.23
N ASP A 71 -0.26 -7.79 -9.13
CA ASP A 71 -0.80 -6.88 -10.15
C ASP A 71 -1.67 -7.65 -11.17
N VAL A 72 -2.86 -7.15 -11.43
CA VAL A 72 -3.81 -7.69 -12.42
C VAL A 72 -3.34 -7.48 -13.86
N LYS A 73 -2.61 -6.39 -14.15
CA LYS A 73 -2.00 -6.18 -15.48
C LYS A 73 -0.96 -7.25 -15.79
N ARG A 74 -0.25 -7.73 -14.76
CA ARG A 74 0.71 -8.85 -14.87
C ARG A 74 0.02 -10.21 -14.96
N ASN A 75 -0.95 -10.47 -14.09
CA ASN A 75 -1.73 -11.72 -14.08
C ASN A 75 -3.20 -11.45 -13.72
N PRO A 76 -4.14 -11.58 -14.69
CA PRO A 76 -5.56 -11.30 -14.45
C PRO A 76 -6.23 -12.15 -13.37
N ALA A 77 -5.65 -13.29 -12.99
CA ALA A 77 -6.16 -14.11 -11.89
C ALA A 77 -6.14 -13.37 -10.53
N ASN A 78 -5.29 -12.35 -10.40
CA ASN A 78 -5.17 -11.54 -9.18
C ASN A 78 -6.41 -10.71 -8.85
N ILE A 79 -7.35 -10.52 -9.79
CA ILE A 79 -8.56 -9.72 -9.55
C ILE A 79 -9.37 -10.23 -8.35
N ASN A 80 -9.29 -11.55 -8.08
CA ASN A 80 -9.95 -12.21 -6.94
C ASN A 80 -8.99 -12.54 -5.78
N PHE A 81 -7.73 -12.10 -5.83
CA PHE A 81 -6.75 -12.42 -4.80
C PHE A 81 -7.14 -11.78 -3.47
N ASN A 82 -7.25 -12.59 -2.41
CA ASN A 82 -7.56 -12.14 -1.05
C ASN A 82 -7.11 -13.16 0.01
N GLU A 83 -5.95 -13.79 -0.22
CA GLU A 83 -5.42 -14.80 0.69
C GLU A 83 -4.78 -14.18 1.93
N ASP A 84 -4.71 -14.95 3.02
CA ASP A 84 -4.01 -14.55 4.25
C ASP A 84 -2.49 -14.50 4.00
N LEU A 85 -1.88 -13.34 4.24
CA LEU A 85 -0.45 -13.08 4.12
C LEU A 85 0.23 -12.77 5.47
N THR A 86 -0.47 -12.92 6.60
CA THR A 86 0.01 -12.50 7.93
C THR A 86 1.26 -13.25 8.41
N GLY A 87 1.60 -14.39 7.80
CA GLY A 87 2.81 -15.15 8.06
C GLY A 87 4.05 -14.65 7.31
N TRP A 88 3.90 -13.72 6.37
CA TRP A 88 5.02 -13.18 5.61
C TRP A 88 5.92 -12.30 6.47
N VAL A 89 7.23 -12.49 6.31
CA VAL A 89 8.27 -11.65 6.90
C VAL A 89 8.88 -10.83 5.79
N THR A 90 8.63 -9.51 5.77
CA THR A 90 9.03 -8.58 4.70
C THR A 90 10.19 -7.67 5.13
N THR A 91 10.99 -8.08 6.13
CA THR A 91 12.11 -7.28 6.69
C THR A 91 13.20 -6.88 5.69
N CYS A 92 13.25 -7.52 4.53
CA CYS A 92 14.18 -7.21 3.44
C CYS A 92 13.56 -6.40 2.31
N ALA A 93 12.26 -6.11 2.34
CA ALA A 93 11.59 -5.33 1.30
C ALA A 93 12.23 -3.94 1.12
N ARG A 94 12.30 -3.51 -0.13
CA ARG A 94 12.79 -2.21 -0.61
C ARG A 94 11.82 -1.62 -1.62
N ASP A 95 11.20 -2.45 -2.44
CA ASP A 95 10.24 -2.05 -3.47
C ASP A 95 8.95 -2.86 -3.29
N MET A 96 7.83 -2.16 -3.12
CA MET A 96 6.48 -2.73 -3.03
C MET A 96 5.52 -2.13 -4.07
N ARG A 97 6.06 -1.47 -5.11
CA ARG A 97 5.21 -0.78 -6.08
C ARG A 97 4.27 -1.73 -6.82
N TYR A 98 3.03 -1.29 -7.00
CA TYR A 98 1.97 -2.03 -7.68
C TYR A 98 1.73 -3.44 -7.15
N MET A 99 2.13 -3.75 -5.90
CA MET A 99 2.07 -5.12 -5.37
C MET A 99 0.67 -5.71 -5.42
N PHE A 100 -0.39 -4.91 -5.21
CA PHE A 100 -1.79 -5.32 -5.28
C PHE A 100 -2.61 -4.53 -6.30
N ALA A 101 -1.96 -3.95 -7.31
CA ALA A 101 -2.62 -3.10 -8.29
C ALA A 101 -3.72 -3.86 -9.06
N GLY A 102 -4.94 -3.31 -9.05
CA GLY A 102 -6.13 -3.87 -9.68
C GLY A 102 -6.70 -5.12 -8.99
N ALA A 103 -6.13 -5.58 -7.87
CA ALA A 103 -6.65 -6.72 -7.11
C ALA A 103 -7.94 -6.33 -6.39
N GLU A 104 -9.04 -6.18 -7.13
CA GLU A 104 -10.27 -5.51 -6.68
C GLU A 104 -10.90 -6.13 -5.42
N LYS A 105 -10.66 -7.43 -5.17
CA LYS A 105 -11.17 -8.16 -3.99
C LYS A 105 -10.21 -8.19 -2.80
N PHE A 106 -9.00 -7.68 -2.97
CA PHE A 106 -7.99 -7.73 -1.91
C PHE A 106 -8.39 -6.83 -0.74
N ASN A 107 -8.48 -7.43 0.45
CA ASN A 107 -8.64 -6.77 1.74
C ASN A 107 -7.98 -7.62 2.85
N GLY A 108 -6.86 -8.25 2.52
CA GLY A 108 -6.09 -9.09 3.44
C GLY A 108 -5.42 -8.26 4.53
N ASP A 109 -5.16 -8.88 5.67
CA ASP A 109 -4.42 -8.23 6.76
C ASP A 109 -2.95 -8.06 6.39
N VAL A 110 -2.54 -6.80 6.23
CA VAL A 110 -1.16 -6.37 5.93
C VAL A 110 -0.51 -5.62 7.09
N SER A 111 -1.15 -5.58 8.26
CA SER A 111 -0.68 -4.82 9.44
C SER A 111 0.69 -5.31 9.95
N LYS A 112 1.04 -6.57 9.65
CA LYS A 112 2.31 -7.19 10.06
C LYS A 112 3.46 -7.01 9.06
N PHE A 113 3.22 -6.40 7.91
CA PHE A 113 4.29 -6.12 6.95
C PHE A 113 5.30 -5.16 7.59
N GLN A 114 6.58 -5.54 7.57
CA GLN A 114 7.66 -4.67 7.99
C GLN A 114 8.03 -3.75 6.81
N THR A 115 7.71 -2.47 6.93
CA THR A 115 7.89 -1.46 5.87
C THR A 115 9.07 -0.51 6.09
N GLY A 116 9.73 -0.53 7.25
CA GLY A 116 10.76 0.45 7.62
C GLY A 116 12.04 0.47 6.76
N ARG A 117 12.14 -0.37 5.72
CA ARG A 117 13.21 -0.31 4.71
C ARG A 117 12.71 -0.08 3.29
N VAL A 118 11.39 -0.01 3.09
CA VAL A 118 10.78 0.24 1.80
C VAL A 118 11.08 1.67 1.36
N LEU A 119 11.39 1.82 0.08
CA LEU A 119 11.72 3.11 -0.55
C LEU A 119 10.64 3.54 -1.55
N ASN A 120 9.90 2.59 -2.14
CA ASN A 120 8.87 2.85 -3.14
C ASN A 120 7.60 2.03 -2.84
N MET A 121 6.46 2.72 -2.76
CA MET A 121 5.11 2.18 -2.60
C MET A 121 4.14 2.66 -3.69
N GLU A 122 4.67 3.16 -4.82
CA GLU A 122 3.93 3.62 -5.99
C GLU A 122 2.84 2.60 -6.36
N GLY A 123 1.58 3.04 -6.40
CA GLY A 123 0.44 2.24 -6.84
C GLY A 123 0.21 0.94 -6.07
N MET A 124 0.76 0.77 -4.85
CA MET A 124 0.71 -0.50 -4.12
C MET A 124 -0.71 -1.07 -4.01
N PHE A 125 -1.72 -0.21 -3.84
CA PHE A 125 -3.15 -0.55 -3.77
C PHE A 125 -3.97 0.18 -4.85
N GLU A 126 -3.34 0.59 -5.97
CA GLU A 126 -4.06 1.20 -7.09
C GLU A 126 -5.20 0.28 -7.54
N ASP A 127 -6.44 0.78 -7.64
CA ASP A 127 -7.64 0.05 -8.01
C ASP A 127 -7.97 -1.20 -7.14
N ALA A 128 -7.36 -1.35 -5.96
CA ALA A 128 -7.72 -2.36 -4.98
C ALA A 128 -9.03 -1.95 -4.26
N LYS A 129 -10.15 -1.96 -5.00
CA LYS A 129 -11.43 -1.34 -4.61
C LYS A 129 -11.96 -1.75 -3.24
N ALA A 130 -11.75 -3.00 -2.82
CA ALA A 130 -12.20 -3.53 -1.54
C ALA A 130 -11.22 -3.27 -0.38
N PHE A 131 -10.01 -2.76 -0.65
CA PHE A 131 -8.98 -2.61 0.35
C PHE A 131 -9.35 -1.54 1.38
N ASN A 132 -9.37 -1.94 2.64
CA ASN A 132 -9.51 -1.09 3.82
C ASN A 132 -8.73 -1.70 5.00
N GLY A 133 -7.58 -2.32 4.71
CA GLY A 133 -6.73 -2.95 5.71
C GLY A 133 -6.04 -1.91 6.61
N ASP A 134 -5.70 -2.31 7.83
CA ASP A 134 -4.97 -1.46 8.76
C ASP A 134 -3.50 -1.31 8.33
N VAL A 135 -3.11 -0.08 8.05
CA VAL A 135 -1.75 0.34 7.70
C VAL A 135 -1.21 1.43 8.65
N SER A 136 -1.92 1.71 9.74
CA SER A 136 -1.57 2.78 10.69
C SER A 136 -0.20 2.56 11.35
N ASN A 137 0.19 1.30 11.54
CA ASN A 137 1.45 0.90 12.18
C ASN A 137 2.65 0.82 11.22
N TRP A 138 2.49 1.15 9.94
CA TRP A 138 3.58 1.06 8.97
C TRP A 138 4.63 2.15 9.23
N ASP A 139 5.89 1.76 9.32
CA ASP A 139 7.02 2.68 9.29
C ASP A 139 7.29 3.06 7.84
N VAL A 140 6.88 4.27 7.46
CA VAL A 140 7.03 4.83 6.10
C VAL A 140 8.13 5.88 6.00
N PHE A 141 8.94 6.07 7.04
CA PHE A 141 9.94 7.15 7.10
C PHE A 141 10.92 7.16 5.92
N ASN A 142 11.26 5.99 5.37
CA ASN A 142 12.22 5.86 4.27
C ASN A 142 11.57 5.88 2.87
N VAL A 143 10.25 5.84 2.79
CA VAL A 143 9.53 5.80 1.51
C VAL A 143 9.60 7.18 0.85
N GLN A 144 10.00 7.20 -0.41
CA GLN A 144 10.15 8.41 -1.21
C GLN A 144 8.99 8.58 -2.20
N ASP A 145 8.42 7.47 -2.66
CA ASP A 145 7.42 7.46 -3.72
C ASP A 145 6.13 6.78 -3.26
N PHE A 146 5.05 7.56 -3.24
CA PHE A 146 3.68 7.16 -2.93
C PHE A 146 2.72 7.43 -4.10
N GLU A 147 3.24 7.71 -5.31
CA GLU A 147 2.42 8.03 -6.47
C GLU A 147 1.34 6.96 -6.65
N ARG A 148 0.07 7.36 -6.75
CA ARG A 148 -1.10 6.45 -6.90
C ARG A 148 -1.30 5.39 -5.81
N MET A 149 -0.63 5.43 -4.65
CA MET A 149 -0.65 4.33 -3.67
C MET A 149 -2.05 3.80 -3.33
N PHE A 150 -3.04 4.68 -3.19
CA PHE A 150 -4.46 4.35 -2.92
C PHE A 150 -5.41 4.87 -4.02
N SER A 151 -4.90 5.19 -5.21
CA SER A 151 -5.72 5.65 -6.34
C SER A 151 -6.79 4.60 -6.66
N GLY A 152 -8.07 4.96 -6.68
CA GLY A 152 -9.18 4.04 -6.97
C GLY A 152 -9.46 2.99 -5.86
N ALA A 153 -8.77 3.06 -4.71
CA ALA A 153 -9.05 2.21 -3.54
C ALA A 153 -10.34 2.69 -2.84
N ALA A 154 -11.48 2.51 -3.49
CA ALA A 154 -12.75 3.15 -3.17
C ALA A 154 -13.24 2.94 -1.72
N SER A 155 -12.87 1.80 -1.08
CA SER A 155 -13.25 1.47 0.29
C SER A 155 -12.27 1.98 1.35
N PHE A 156 -11.11 2.49 0.94
CA PHE A 156 -10.04 2.84 1.87
C PHE A 156 -10.40 4.09 2.68
N ALA A 157 -10.43 3.93 4.01
CA ALA A 157 -10.68 4.98 4.99
C ALA A 157 -9.73 4.84 6.21
N GLY A 158 -8.57 4.22 6.01
CA GLY A 158 -7.61 3.93 7.07
C GLY A 158 -7.02 5.19 7.71
N ASP A 159 -6.69 5.08 8.99
CA ASP A 159 -6.00 6.13 9.74
C ASP A 159 -4.52 6.18 9.34
N LEU A 160 -4.08 7.36 8.88
CA LEU A 160 -2.71 7.63 8.48
C LEU A 160 -2.05 8.73 9.30
N SER A 161 -2.68 9.17 10.41
CA SER A 161 -2.24 10.33 11.19
C SER A 161 -0.81 10.21 11.75
N GLU A 162 -0.38 8.98 12.05
CA GLU A 162 0.94 8.65 12.61
C GLU A 162 2.05 8.46 11.55
N TRP A 163 1.73 8.56 10.26
CA TRP A 163 2.73 8.38 9.20
C TRP A 163 3.74 9.54 9.15
N ASP A 164 5.02 9.17 9.14
CA ASP A 164 6.14 10.11 9.04
C ASP A 164 6.56 10.34 7.59
N MET A 165 5.98 11.36 6.96
CA MET A 165 6.19 11.69 5.53
C MET A 165 7.47 12.48 5.23
N ARG A 166 8.42 12.60 6.16
CA ARG A 166 9.61 13.48 6.02
C ARG A 166 10.54 13.14 4.86
N CYS A 167 10.50 11.92 4.32
CA CYS A 167 11.26 11.54 3.13
C CYS A 167 10.42 11.41 1.85
N ALA A 168 9.10 11.59 1.93
CA ALA A 168 8.24 11.54 0.76
C ALA A 168 8.62 12.65 -0.23
N GLU A 169 8.76 12.29 -1.50
CA GLU A 169 9.06 13.18 -2.61
C GLU A 169 7.89 13.29 -3.60
N ASP A 170 7.06 12.25 -3.72
CA ASP A 170 5.89 12.22 -4.62
C ASP A 170 4.67 11.62 -3.90
N ILE A 171 3.56 12.37 -3.89
CA ILE A 171 2.24 11.88 -3.45
C ILE A 171 1.16 12.16 -4.50
N SER A 172 1.56 12.40 -5.75
CA SER A 172 0.65 12.67 -6.85
C SER A 172 -0.31 11.50 -7.04
N TYR A 173 -1.58 11.81 -7.32
CA TYR A 173 -2.66 10.83 -7.43
C TYR A 173 -2.86 9.88 -6.23
N MET A 174 -2.21 10.09 -5.08
CA MET A 174 -2.16 9.10 -3.99
C MET A 174 -3.56 8.64 -3.54
N PHE A 175 -4.54 9.55 -3.51
CA PHE A 175 -5.94 9.29 -3.17
C PHE A 175 -6.91 9.66 -4.30
N TYR A 176 -6.44 9.67 -5.56
CA TYR A 176 -7.29 9.92 -6.73
C TYR A 176 -8.46 8.92 -6.76
N ASP A 177 -9.71 9.39 -6.83
CA ASP A 177 -10.94 8.56 -6.78
C ASP A 177 -11.03 7.62 -5.55
N ALA A 178 -10.30 7.90 -4.46
CA ALA A 178 -10.43 7.20 -3.19
C ALA A 178 -11.66 7.75 -2.43
N VAL A 179 -12.85 7.45 -2.94
CA VAL A 179 -14.11 8.12 -2.58
C VAL A 179 -14.53 8.05 -1.11
N SER A 180 -13.92 7.17 -0.31
CA SER A 180 -14.19 7.01 1.14
C SER A 180 -13.11 7.63 2.03
N PHE A 181 -11.99 8.10 1.46
CA PHE A 181 -10.85 8.57 2.25
C PHE A 181 -11.11 9.95 2.86
N ASN A 182 -10.95 10.05 4.18
CA ASN A 182 -11.08 11.31 4.93
C ASN A 182 -10.25 11.31 6.24
N SER A 183 -9.11 10.60 6.28
CA SER A 183 -8.25 10.59 7.47
C SER A 183 -7.63 11.97 7.69
N ASP A 184 -7.54 12.42 8.94
CA ASP A 184 -6.78 13.62 9.28
C ASP A 184 -5.28 13.36 9.06
N ILE A 185 -4.70 14.12 8.13
CA ILE A 185 -3.30 14.08 7.74
C ILE A 185 -2.63 15.45 7.89
N SER A 186 -3.28 16.38 8.60
CA SER A 186 -2.78 17.74 8.83
C SER A 186 -1.41 17.74 9.54
N ALA A 187 -1.13 16.71 10.35
CA ALA A 187 0.13 16.55 11.08
C ALA A 187 1.33 16.15 10.19
N TRP A 188 1.10 15.65 8.98
CA TRP A 188 2.17 15.19 8.09
C TRP A 188 3.23 16.26 7.81
N THR A 189 4.48 15.84 7.73
CA THR A 189 5.59 16.71 7.31
C THR A 189 5.90 16.48 5.83
N VAL A 190 5.37 17.36 4.98
CA VAL A 190 5.44 17.25 3.51
C VAL A 190 6.52 18.11 2.86
N THR A 191 7.55 18.53 3.61
CA THR A 191 8.55 19.52 3.16
C THR A 191 9.43 19.08 1.99
N LYS A 192 9.49 17.76 1.71
CA LYS A 192 10.25 17.20 0.59
C LYS A 192 9.40 16.79 -0.60
N VAL A 193 8.08 16.82 -0.45
CA VAL A 193 7.15 16.45 -1.52
C VAL A 193 7.24 17.53 -2.59
N LYS A 194 7.43 17.10 -3.84
CA LYS A 194 7.60 17.95 -5.02
C LYS A 194 6.36 17.92 -5.91
N ASP A 195 5.55 16.87 -5.80
CA ASP A 195 4.38 16.65 -6.65
C ASP A 195 3.16 16.27 -5.80
N PHE A 196 2.13 17.11 -5.85
CA PHE A 196 0.83 16.92 -5.20
C PHE A 196 -0.30 16.86 -6.24
N ARG A 197 0.04 16.81 -7.54
CA ARG A 197 -0.96 16.86 -8.60
C ARG A 197 -1.98 15.76 -8.38
N PHE A 198 -3.26 16.13 -8.43
CA PHE A 198 -4.39 15.21 -8.31
C PHE A 198 -4.41 14.36 -7.02
N ALA A 199 -3.66 14.73 -5.98
CA ALA A 199 -3.48 13.89 -4.79
C ALA A 199 -4.80 13.47 -4.12
N PHE A 200 -5.83 14.32 -4.14
CA PHE A 200 -7.17 14.04 -3.63
C PHE A 200 -8.26 14.25 -4.69
N ASP A 201 -7.91 14.30 -5.97
CA ASP A 201 -8.90 14.52 -7.03
C ASP A 201 -9.96 13.40 -7.01
N ASP A 202 -11.23 13.77 -7.03
CA ASP A 202 -12.39 12.89 -6.85
C ASP A 202 -12.40 12.05 -5.55
N ALA A 203 -11.59 12.39 -4.53
CA ALA A 203 -11.75 11.89 -3.16
C ALA A 203 -12.99 12.53 -2.50
N LYS A 204 -14.18 12.05 -2.90
CA LYS A 204 -15.47 12.73 -2.73
C LYS A 204 -15.77 13.26 -1.33
N VAL A 205 -15.39 12.52 -0.29
CA VAL A 205 -15.68 12.88 1.11
C VAL A 205 -14.53 13.58 1.81
N PHE A 206 -13.40 13.78 1.14
CA PHE A 206 -12.22 14.41 1.71
C PHE A 206 -12.50 15.88 2.04
N ALA A 207 -12.35 16.26 3.30
CA ALA A 207 -12.62 17.61 3.80
C ALA A 207 -11.76 17.93 5.04
N GLN A 208 -10.44 17.73 4.96
CA GLN A 208 -9.52 17.93 6.09
C GLN A 208 -8.84 19.30 6.09
N ASN A 209 -8.67 19.92 7.25
CA ASN A 209 -7.93 21.18 7.34
C ASN A 209 -6.42 20.97 7.23
N LEU A 210 -5.88 21.19 6.03
CA LEU A 210 -4.46 21.03 5.76
C LEU A 210 -3.64 22.31 5.94
N CYS A 211 -4.18 23.42 6.47
CA CYS A 211 -3.40 24.65 6.71
C CYS A 211 -2.03 24.46 7.40
N PRO A 212 -1.83 23.48 8.29
CA PRO A 212 -0.48 23.19 8.81
C PRO A 212 0.57 22.80 7.76
N TRP A 213 0.18 22.47 6.52
CA TRP A 213 1.09 22.21 5.40
C TRP A 213 1.56 23.50 4.72
N THR A 214 0.87 24.61 4.91
CA THR A 214 1.14 25.88 4.22
C THR A 214 2.59 26.35 4.43
N ASP A 215 3.07 26.43 5.68
CA ASP A 215 4.47 26.80 5.98
C ASP A 215 5.50 25.84 5.38
N LYS A 216 5.08 24.58 5.15
CA LYS A 216 5.93 23.51 4.62
C LYS A 216 6.02 23.56 3.09
N ILE A 217 5.07 24.22 2.41
CA ILE A 217 4.91 24.26 0.96
C ILE A 217 5.35 25.59 0.34
N ARG A 218 5.11 26.73 1.01
CA ARG A 218 5.21 28.11 0.46
C ARG A 218 6.51 28.48 -0.28
N VAL A 219 7.63 27.78 -0.04
CA VAL A 219 8.95 28.17 -0.59
C VAL A 219 9.41 27.34 -1.80
N ASN A 220 8.77 26.20 -2.08
CA ASN A 220 9.36 25.18 -2.96
C ASN A 220 8.48 24.73 -4.13
N LEU A 221 7.20 25.09 -4.17
CA LEU A 221 6.25 24.56 -5.16
C LEU A 221 5.63 25.65 -6.04
N THR A 222 5.23 25.24 -7.23
CA THR A 222 4.50 26.04 -8.20
C THR A 222 3.02 25.62 -8.25
N ALA A 223 2.17 26.43 -8.89
CA ALA A 223 0.79 26.05 -9.16
C ALA A 223 0.68 24.75 -10.00
N ALA A 224 1.69 24.43 -10.83
CA ALA A 224 1.70 23.20 -11.61
C ALA A 224 1.84 21.96 -10.72
N ASP A 225 2.61 22.06 -9.64
CA ASP A 225 2.86 20.96 -8.70
C ASP A 225 1.64 20.64 -7.82
N LEU A 226 0.67 21.56 -7.78
CA LEU A 226 -0.58 21.45 -7.00
C LEU A 226 -1.81 21.26 -7.90
N THR A 227 -1.61 21.01 -9.21
CA THR A 227 -2.69 20.94 -10.21
C THR A 227 -3.79 19.99 -9.76
N ALA A 228 -5.03 20.49 -9.70
CA ALA A 228 -6.25 19.72 -9.41
C ALA A 228 -6.19 18.89 -8.11
N MET A 229 -5.35 19.28 -7.14
CA MET A 229 -5.14 18.53 -5.90
C MET A 229 -6.43 18.21 -5.14
N PHE A 230 -7.43 19.10 -5.17
CA PHE A 230 -8.70 18.96 -4.42
C PHE A 230 -9.96 18.98 -5.32
N THR A 231 -9.82 18.83 -6.63
CA THR A 231 -10.97 18.79 -7.53
C THR A 231 -11.89 17.62 -7.13
N GLY A 232 -13.22 17.79 -7.17
CA GLY A 232 -14.16 16.71 -6.83
C GLY A 232 -14.21 16.28 -5.35
N THR A 233 -13.52 16.97 -4.44
CA THR A 233 -13.56 16.72 -2.99
C THR A 233 -14.74 17.43 -2.29
N SER A 234 -14.93 17.16 -1.00
CA SER A 234 -15.86 17.90 -0.13
C SER A 234 -15.21 19.12 0.55
N CYS A 235 -14.01 19.53 0.12
CA CYS A 235 -13.38 20.74 0.62
C CYS A 235 -14.29 21.96 0.39
N PRO A 236 -14.48 22.84 1.39
CA PRO A 236 -15.31 24.03 1.24
C PRO A 236 -14.91 24.86 0.01
N VAL A 237 -15.89 25.14 -0.84
CA VAL A 237 -15.71 26.01 -2.00
C VAL A 237 -16.05 27.43 -1.56
N ASN A 238 -15.07 28.32 -1.52
CA ASN A 238 -15.37 29.75 -1.34
C ASN A 238 -16.05 30.26 -2.63
N ASP A 239 -17.29 30.75 -2.49
CA ASP A 239 -18.25 31.06 -3.56
C ASP A 239 -17.77 32.04 -4.66
N GLU A 240 -16.61 32.69 -4.51
CA GLU A 240 -16.06 33.62 -5.51
C GLU A 240 -14.84 33.09 -6.29
N LEU A 241 -14.18 32.03 -5.83
CA LEU A 241 -12.88 31.64 -6.38
C LEU A 241 -12.74 30.16 -6.71
N GLY A 242 -13.60 29.26 -6.23
CA GLY A 242 -13.25 27.83 -6.30
C GLY A 242 -12.02 27.49 -5.45
N PRO A 243 -11.56 26.23 -5.40
CA PRO A 243 -10.25 25.89 -4.84
C PRO A 243 -9.15 26.43 -5.77
N VAL A 244 -8.87 27.73 -5.70
CA VAL A 244 -7.92 28.40 -6.58
C VAL A 244 -6.65 28.76 -5.81
N ILE A 245 -5.56 28.18 -6.30
CA ILE A 245 -4.19 28.59 -6.02
C ILE A 245 -3.98 29.93 -6.75
N ASN A 246 -4.35 31.03 -6.11
CA ASN A 246 -4.06 32.38 -6.63
C ASN A 246 -2.59 32.73 -6.34
N ASN A 247 -2.00 33.67 -7.07
CA ASN A 247 -0.72 34.24 -6.64
C ASN A 247 -0.97 35.42 -5.68
N ASP A 248 -0.09 35.62 -4.72
CA ASP A 248 -0.01 36.82 -3.89
C ASP A 248 0.51 38.02 -4.71
N GLU A 249 0.55 39.20 -4.10
CA GLU A 249 1.03 40.44 -4.72
C GLU A 249 2.51 40.37 -5.17
N LEU A 250 3.27 39.37 -4.70
CA LEU A 250 4.67 39.10 -5.05
C LEU A 250 4.81 38.01 -6.14
N GLY A 251 3.70 37.48 -6.65
CA GLY A 251 3.69 36.43 -7.67
C GLY A 251 3.93 35.01 -7.12
N GLN A 252 3.90 34.82 -5.79
CA GLN A 252 4.02 33.52 -5.12
C GLN A 252 2.63 32.90 -4.93
N PRO A 253 2.44 31.59 -5.14
CA PRO A 253 1.11 30.97 -4.97
C PRO A 253 0.60 31.11 -3.52
N LEU A 254 -0.50 31.83 -3.32
CA LEU A 254 -1.44 31.64 -2.20
C LEU A 254 -2.04 30.25 -2.33
N THR A 255 -1.49 29.30 -1.58
CA THR A 255 -2.01 27.94 -1.52
C THR A 255 -3.21 27.93 -0.58
N THR A 256 -4.42 28.17 -1.10
CA THR A 256 -5.61 27.62 -0.45
C THR A 256 -5.43 26.12 -0.42
N LEU A 257 -5.34 25.55 0.76
CA LEU A 257 -5.42 24.10 0.90
C LEU A 257 -6.91 23.75 0.93
N CYS A 258 -7.28 22.59 1.46
CA CYS A 258 -8.69 22.23 1.56
C CYS A 258 -9.53 23.28 2.34
N TYR A 259 -8.89 24.12 3.16
CA TYR A 259 -9.46 25.30 3.79
C TYR A 259 -8.67 26.56 3.46
N ASP A 260 -9.31 27.73 3.59
CA ASP A 260 -8.64 29.01 3.48
C ASP A 260 -7.76 29.27 4.70
N CYS A 261 -6.44 29.34 4.47
CA CYS A 261 -5.46 29.52 5.54
C CYS A 261 -5.18 31.00 5.86
N ARG A 262 -5.76 31.94 5.09
CA ARG A 262 -5.55 33.38 5.26
C ARG A 262 -6.17 33.95 6.53
N ASP A 263 -7.18 33.28 7.10
CA ASP A 263 -7.88 33.74 8.31
C ASP A 263 -7.23 33.26 9.62
N LEU A 264 -6.16 32.46 9.54
CA LEU A 264 -5.44 31.93 10.72
C LEU A 264 -4.22 32.77 11.12
N GLU A 265 -3.80 33.68 10.25
CA GLU A 265 -2.81 34.72 10.52
C GLU A 265 -3.58 36.02 10.81
N GLY A 266 -3.92 36.25 12.08
CA GLY A 266 -4.56 37.50 12.51
C GLY A 266 -3.71 38.74 12.23
#